data_AF-A0A370TIM0-F1
#
_entry.id   AF-A0A370TIM0-F1
#
_cell.length_a   1.000
_cell.length_b   1.000
_cell.length_c   1.000
_cell.angle_alpha   90.00
_cell.angle_beta   90.00
_cell.angle_gamma   90.00
#
_symmetry.space_group_name_H-M   'P 1'
#
loop_
_entity.id
_entity.type
_entity.pdbx_description
1 polymer ?
#
loop_
_entity_poly.entity_id
_entity_poly.type
_entity_poly.pdbx_seq_one_letter_code
_entity_poly.pdbx_strand_id
1 'polypeptide(L)'
;MIYGYNSKLSTHGVDIIMDYGRGLMEELKIRNTEQSSGIRPTGSFHKLRKRPLFFIAHSFGGIVLAHHSALSVQADEDDHPTIASLHRATYNMLLFRIPHKGLVVDDIQKMVAGQDNHPRSALLEQIISKSDLLAFQLVDFRNLIRDQKVVSFYEMVPTRQLQFQDSESRRWRRAGDFVTAVDADSALLQLPDSMEDKIPLDADHSMIVKFDNKNNRGYTSARDKIRQFEQNAPNVVAARFLRAQNRPKPSSIIRFQRDSSFVGREDILVEIGDKFEQAASQDHSRVALVGLGGIGKSQIAIENAYRARESAPQT
;
A
#
# COMPACT_ATOMS: atom_id res chain seq x y z
N MET A 1 5.83 -15.42 -9.35
CA MET A 1 5.05 -14.63 -10.33
C MET A 1 5.89 -13.43 -10.71
N ILE A 2 5.95 -13.09 -12.00
CA ILE A 2 6.49 -11.81 -12.44
C ILE A 2 5.28 -10.98 -12.84
N TYR A 3 5.10 -9.83 -12.19
CA TYR A 3 4.14 -8.82 -12.62
C TYR A 3 4.89 -7.79 -13.44
N GLY A 4 4.57 -7.71 -14.73
CA GLY A 4 5.01 -6.63 -15.59
C GLY A 4 3.86 -5.68 -15.82
N TYR A 5 4.15 -4.39 -15.88
CA TYR A 5 3.19 -3.39 -16.33
C TYR A 5 3.72 -2.73 -17.61
N ASN A 6 2.80 -2.25 -18.44
CA ASN A 6 3.17 -1.59 -19.67
C ASN A 6 3.76 -0.20 -19.37
N SER A 7 5.07 -0.07 -19.48
CA SER A 7 5.79 1.20 -19.28
C SER A 7 6.01 1.99 -20.58
N LYS A 8 5.45 1.54 -21.72
CA LYS A 8 5.60 2.25 -23.00
C LYS A 8 4.82 3.56 -22.93
N LEU A 9 5.48 4.66 -23.31
CA LEU A 9 4.87 5.98 -23.29
C LEU A 9 3.70 6.11 -24.29
N SER A 10 3.72 5.36 -25.39
CA SER A 10 2.76 5.47 -26.49
C SER A 10 1.48 4.65 -26.35
N THR A 11 1.28 3.90 -25.26
CA THR A 11 0.09 3.06 -25.09
C THR A 11 -1.02 3.77 -24.35
N HIS A 12 -2.23 3.58 -24.85
CA HIS A 12 -3.48 4.17 -24.34
C HIS A 12 -4.15 3.19 -23.35
N GLY A 13 -4.71 3.69 -22.24
CA GLY A 13 -5.67 2.95 -21.39
C GLY A 13 -5.19 2.55 -20.00
N VAL A 14 -4.00 2.96 -19.55
CA VAL A 14 -3.55 2.80 -18.16
C VAL A 14 -2.77 4.06 -17.78
N ASP A 15 -3.51 5.01 -17.22
CA ASP A 15 -3.12 6.42 -17.29
C ASP A 15 -2.76 6.98 -15.91
N ILE A 16 -3.07 6.26 -14.82
CA ILE A 16 -2.78 6.67 -13.44
C ILE A 16 -2.34 5.51 -12.54
N ILE A 17 -1.75 5.82 -11.38
CA ILE A 17 -1.28 4.85 -10.37
C ILE A 17 -2.39 3.86 -9.98
N MET A 18 -3.63 4.35 -9.86
CA MET A 18 -4.77 3.54 -9.49
C MET A 18 -5.00 2.36 -10.46
N ASP A 19 -4.88 2.60 -11.76
CA ASP A 19 -5.12 1.58 -12.78
C ASP A 19 -4.09 0.45 -12.69
N TYR A 20 -2.82 0.81 -12.46
CA TYR A 20 -1.75 -0.18 -12.22
C TYR A 20 -2.01 -0.98 -10.93
N GLY A 21 -2.47 -0.33 -9.87
CA GLY A 21 -2.81 -1.01 -8.62
C GLY A 21 -3.95 -2.02 -8.79
N ARG A 22 -5.00 -1.65 -9.54
CA ARG A 22 -6.10 -2.56 -9.91
C ARG A 22 -5.60 -3.73 -10.76
N GLY A 23 -4.75 -3.47 -11.74
CA GLY A 23 -4.15 -4.52 -12.57
C GLY A 23 -3.33 -5.53 -11.76
N LEU A 24 -2.50 -5.07 -10.81
CA LEU A 24 -1.76 -5.94 -9.90
C LEU A 24 -2.72 -6.76 -9.01
N MET A 25 -3.79 -6.13 -8.52
CA MET A 25 -4.79 -6.79 -7.69
C MET A 25 -5.47 -7.95 -8.41
N GLU A 26 -5.91 -7.75 -9.65
CA GLU A 26 -6.57 -8.79 -10.45
C GLU A 26 -5.62 -9.96 -10.75
N GLU A 27 -4.36 -9.70 -11.10
CA GLU A 27 -3.35 -10.75 -11.30
C GLU A 27 -3.11 -11.59 -10.04
N LEU A 28 -3.05 -10.94 -8.87
CA LEU A 28 -2.91 -11.64 -7.59
C LEU A 28 -4.18 -12.42 -7.23
N LYS A 29 -5.36 -11.89 -7.54
CA LYS A 29 -6.64 -12.56 -7.30
C LYS A 29 -6.74 -13.85 -8.12
N ILE A 30 -6.52 -13.78 -9.43
CA ILE A 30 -6.57 -14.93 -10.36
C ILE A 30 -5.72 -16.09 -9.85
N ARG A 31 -4.47 -15.81 -9.45
CA ARG A 31 -3.54 -16.85 -8.98
C ARG A 31 -3.86 -17.41 -7.61
N ASN A 32 -4.63 -16.68 -6.80
CA ASN A 32 -5.13 -17.16 -5.52
C ASN A 32 -6.52 -17.80 -5.63
N THR A 33 -7.19 -17.71 -6.79
CA THR A 33 -8.52 -18.29 -7.03
C THR A 33 -8.53 -19.51 -7.95
N GLU A 34 -7.69 -19.64 -8.98
CA GLU A 34 -7.75 -20.81 -9.89
C GLU A 34 -6.38 -21.24 -10.49
N GLN A 35 -6.21 -22.57 -10.59
CA GLN A 35 -5.35 -23.34 -11.51
C GLN A 35 -3.82 -23.15 -11.51
N SER A 36 -3.15 -24.07 -10.80
CA SER A 36 -2.03 -24.85 -11.37
C SER A 36 -2.28 -26.36 -11.36
N SER A 37 -3.52 -26.81 -11.15
CA SER A 37 -3.87 -28.22 -11.24
C SER A 37 -5.36 -28.37 -11.52
N GLY A 38 -5.74 -28.97 -12.65
CA GLY A 38 -7.12 -29.30 -13.02
C GLY A 38 -7.75 -30.39 -12.14
N ILE A 39 -7.81 -30.14 -10.82
CA ILE A 39 -8.38 -31.03 -9.81
C ILE A 39 -9.45 -30.26 -9.05
N ARG A 40 -10.60 -30.92 -8.84
CA ARG A 40 -11.85 -30.41 -8.26
C ARG A 40 -11.67 -29.68 -6.91
N PRO A 41 -12.64 -28.81 -6.51
CA PRO A 41 -12.60 -28.07 -5.25
C PRO A 41 -12.72 -29.01 -4.04
N THR A 42 -11.59 -29.40 -3.48
CA THR A 42 -11.54 -30.11 -2.20
C THR A 42 -10.38 -29.53 -1.38
N GLY A 43 -10.69 -28.76 -0.32
CA GLY A 43 -9.74 -28.25 0.70
C GLY A 43 -8.58 -27.32 0.25
N SER A 44 -8.23 -27.28 -1.04
CA SER A 44 -7.00 -26.65 -1.56
C SER A 44 -7.07 -25.12 -1.66
N PHE A 45 -8.27 -24.56 -1.92
CA PHE A 45 -8.46 -23.12 -2.08
C PHE A 45 -8.12 -22.30 -0.82
N HIS A 46 -8.46 -22.81 0.36
CA HIS A 46 -8.10 -22.17 1.63
C HIS A 46 -6.58 -22.20 1.89
N LYS A 47 -5.87 -23.17 1.32
CA LYS A 47 -4.42 -23.32 1.47
C LYS A 47 -3.65 -22.33 0.59
N LEU A 48 -4.18 -21.98 -0.59
CA LEU A 48 -3.57 -21.01 -1.50
C LEU A 48 -3.63 -19.59 -0.95
N ARG A 49 -4.79 -19.15 -0.43
CA ARG A 49 -4.95 -17.81 0.19
C ARG A 49 -4.10 -17.58 1.43
N LYS A 50 -3.68 -18.65 2.11
CA LYS A 50 -2.84 -18.60 3.32
C LYS A 50 -1.35 -18.77 3.01
N ARG A 51 -0.98 -18.89 1.73
CA ARG A 51 0.42 -19.06 1.33
C ARG A 51 1.17 -17.74 1.59
N PRO A 52 2.33 -17.77 2.27
CA PRO A 52 3.15 -16.58 2.44
C PRO A 52 3.54 -15.94 1.10
N LEU A 53 3.40 -14.62 1.02
CA LEU A 53 3.77 -13.80 -0.14
C LEU A 53 4.97 -12.92 0.22
N PHE A 54 5.93 -12.85 -0.70
CA PHE A 54 7.05 -11.91 -0.66
C PHE A 54 6.96 -11.01 -1.87
N PHE A 55 7.10 -9.71 -1.67
CA PHE A 55 7.18 -8.79 -2.80
C PHE A 55 8.61 -8.35 -3.04
N ILE A 56 8.97 -8.30 -4.31
CA ILE A 56 10.23 -7.74 -4.78
C ILE A 56 9.83 -6.69 -5.80
N ALA A 57 9.99 -5.42 -5.43
CA ALA A 57 9.56 -4.29 -6.23
C ALA A 57 10.74 -3.40 -6.58
N HIS A 58 10.68 -2.78 -7.75
CA HIS A 58 11.71 -1.86 -8.24
C HIS A 58 11.05 -0.61 -8.81
N SER A 59 11.63 0.55 -8.50
CA SER A 59 11.18 1.85 -9.02
C SER A 59 9.66 2.04 -8.87
N PHE A 60 8.96 2.44 -9.93
CA PHE A 60 7.51 2.64 -9.93
C PHE A 60 6.70 1.40 -9.47
N GLY A 61 7.22 0.18 -9.62
CA GLY A 61 6.55 -1.04 -9.13
C GLY A 61 6.31 -1.03 -7.62
N GLY A 62 7.13 -0.33 -6.83
CA GLY A 62 6.89 -0.19 -5.38
C GLY A 62 5.77 0.79 -5.05
N ILE A 63 5.54 1.79 -5.91
CA ILE A 63 4.39 2.70 -5.80
C ILE A 63 3.10 1.93 -6.09
N VAL A 64 3.11 1.08 -7.12
CA VAL A 64 1.98 0.18 -7.43
C VAL A 64 1.71 -0.78 -6.25
N LEU A 65 2.77 -1.35 -5.67
CA LEU A 65 2.67 -2.24 -4.50
C LEU A 65 2.10 -1.52 -3.26
N ALA A 66 2.52 -0.30 -3.00
CA ALA A 66 2.01 0.49 -1.89
C ALA A 66 0.50 0.76 -2.07
N HIS A 67 0.07 1.07 -3.30
CA HIS A 67 -1.35 1.29 -3.59
C HIS A 67 -2.16 0.01 -3.43
N HIS A 68 -1.65 -1.12 -3.96
CA HIS A 68 -2.23 -2.44 -3.77
C HIS A 68 -2.39 -2.79 -2.28
N SER A 69 -1.39 -2.49 -1.46
CA SER A 69 -1.42 -2.76 -0.02
C SER A 69 -2.59 -2.03 0.65
N ALA A 70 -2.81 -0.75 0.30
CA ALA A 70 -3.96 0.01 0.79
C ALA A 70 -5.30 -0.60 0.36
N LEU A 71 -5.45 -0.92 -0.93
CA LEU A 71 -6.65 -1.57 -1.45
C LEU A 71 -6.92 -2.93 -0.78
N SER A 72 -5.87 -3.70 -0.48
CA SER A 72 -6.01 -5.03 0.14
C SER A 72 -6.51 -4.98 1.59
N VAL A 73 -6.20 -3.90 2.31
CA VAL A 73 -6.60 -3.71 3.71
C VAL A 73 -8.00 -3.11 3.81
N GLN A 74 -8.39 -2.27 2.85
CA GLN A 74 -9.72 -1.67 2.76
C GLN A 74 -10.78 -2.64 2.19
N ALA A 75 -10.35 -3.75 1.62
CA ALA A 75 -11.28 -4.74 1.08
C ALA A 75 -12.08 -5.41 2.20
N ASP A 76 -13.39 -5.33 2.07
CA ASP A 76 -14.31 -6.06 2.92
C ASP A 76 -14.08 -7.57 2.77
N GLU A 77 -13.95 -8.28 3.90
CA GLU A 77 -13.63 -9.71 3.90
C GLU A 77 -14.82 -10.56 3.45
N ASP A 78 -16.05 -10.11 3.67
CA ASP A 78 -17.26 -10.81 3.28
C ASP A 78 -17.49 -10.69 1.76
N ASP A 79 -17.26 -9.50 1.19
CA ASP A 79 -17.40 -9.26 -0.25
C ASP A 79 -16.19 -9.77 -1.06
N HIS A 80 -14.98 -9.58 -0.55
CA HIS A 80 -13.73 -9.82 -1.27
C HIS A 80 -12.69 -10.61 -0.45
N PRO A 81 -13.00 -11.86 -0.05
CA PRO A 81 -12.16 -12.64 0.86
C PRO A 81 -10.77 -12.97 0.30
N THR A 82 -10.64 -13.08 -1.04
CA THR A 82 -9.31 -13.25 -1.66
C THR A 82 -8.46 -12.01 -1.46
N ILE A 83 -9.01 -10.82 -1.66
CA ILE A 83 -8.27 -9.56 -1.58
C ILE A 83 -7.90 -9.25 -0.14
N ALA A 84 -8.84 -9.38 0.79
CA ALA A 84 -8.59 -9.22 2.22
C ALA A 84 -7.51 -10.18 2.75
N SER A 85 -7.41 -11.38 2.17
CA SER A 85 -6.37 -12.35 2.55
C SER A 85 -4.96 -11.96 2.09
N LEU A 86 -4.82 -11.13 1.05
CA LEU A 86 -3.50 -10.76 0.50
C LEU A 86 -2.65 -10.00 1.50
N HIS A 87 -3.23 -9.05 2.24
CA HIS A 87 -2.50 -8.32 3.29
C HIS A 87 -1.97 -9.28 4.36
N ARG A 88 -2.81 -10.21 4.83
CA ARG A 88 -2.44 -11.20 5.87
C ARG A 88 -1.38 -12.18 5.39
N ALA A 89 -1.47 -12.58 4.12
CA ALA A 89 -0.51 -13.46 3.46
C ALA A 89 0.83 -12.77 3.16
N THR A 90 0.84 -11.45 3.05
CA THR A 90 2.05 -10.67 2.75
C THR A 90 2.99 -10.65 3.94
N TYR A 91 4.14 -11.32 3.81
CA TYR A 91 5.09 -11.44 4.91
C TYR A 91 6.02 -10.22 4.98
N ASN A 92 6.91 -10.08 4.00
CA ASN A 92 7.98 -9.08 3.94
C ASN A 92 8.25 -8.66 2.49
N MET A 93 9.00 -7.57 2.31
CA MET A 93 9.26 -6.96 1.00
C MET A 93 10.73 -6.60 0.78
N LEU A 94 11.20 -6.72 -0.47
CA LEU A 94 12.45 -6.15 -0.96
C LEU A 94 12.10 -5.00 -1.92
N LEU A 95 12.59 -3.81 -1.61
CA LEU A 95 12.28 -2.58 -2.32
C LEU A 95 13.56 -2.03 -2.94
N PHE A 96 13.63 -1.95 -4.26
CA PHE A 96 14.79 -1.43 -5.00
C PHE A 96 14.48 -0.04 -5.53
N ARG A 97 14.99 0.99 -4.83
CA ARG A 97 14.92 2.40 -5.23
C ARG A 97 13.51 2.85 -5.62
N ILE A 98 12.58 2.70 -4.69
CA ILE A 98 11.18 3.11 -4.91
C ILE A 98 11.08 4.63 -4.72
N PRO A 99 10.55 5.41 -5.68
CA PRO A 99 10.44 6.86 -5.55
C PRO A 99 9.27 7.26 -4.66
N HIS A 100 9.33 6.99 -3.34
CA HIS A 100 8.22 7.23 -2.43
C HIS A 100 7.81 8.69 -2.31
N LYS A 101 8.71 9.64 -2.63
CA LYS A 101 8.44 11.09 -2.66
C LYS A 101 8.45 11.65 -4.09
N GLY A 102 8.37 10.77 -5.07
CA GLY A 102 8.37 11.11 -6.50
C GLY A 102 9.72 11.03 -7.17
N LEU A 103 9.68 11.24 -8.49
CA LEU A 103 10.76 11.10 -9.46
C LEU A 103 11.01 12.45 -10.13
N VAL A 104 12.27 12.73 -10.48
CA VAL A 104 12.58 13.80 -11.43
C VAL A 104 12.14 13.35 -12.83
N VAL A 105 11.09 13.98 -13.37
CA VAL A 105 10.43 13.58 -14.62
C VAL A 105 10.77 14.46 -15.82
N ASP A 106 11.56 15.52 -15.67
CA ASP A 106 11.83 16.53 -16.72
C ASP A 106 12.25 15.90 -18.06
N ASP A 107 13.14 14.91 -17.99
CA ASP A 107 13.62 14.18 -19.16
C ASP A 107 12.53 13.34 -19.83
N ILE A 108 11.63 12.75 -19.02
CA ILE A 108 10.51 11.95 -19.52
C ILE A 108 9.45 12.87 -20.13
N GLN A 109 9.22 14.04 -19.52
CA GLN A 109 8.35 15.09 -20.04
C GLN A 109 8.85 15.59 -21.41
N LYS A 110 10.16 15.78 -21.58
CA LYS A 110 10.75 16.11 -22.89
C LYS A 110 10.50 15.04 -23.95
N MET A 111 10.45 13.76 -23.59
CA MET A 111 10.14 12.67 -24.53
C MET A 111 8.70 12.71 -25.05
N VAL A 112 7.79 13.31 -24.28
CA VAL A 112 6.36 13.41 -24.62
C VAL A 112 5.94 14.83 -24.99
N ALA A 113 6.87 15.78 -24.98
CA ALA A 113 6.64 17.17 -25.32
C ALA A 113 6.19 17.32 -26.79
N GLY A 114 5.21 18.19 -27.04
CA GLY A 114 4.64 18.43 -28.36
C GLY A 114 3.44 17.56 -28.74
N GLN A 115 2.95 16.71 -27.83
CA GLN A 115 1.65 16.04 -27.96
C GLN A 115 0.69 16.61 -26.93
N ASP A 116 -0.21 17.50 -27.37
CA ASP A 116 -1.31 17.96 -26.53
C ASP A 116 -2.13 16.74 -26.06
N ASN A 117 -2.36 16.64 -24.76
CA ASN A 117 -3.11 15.55 -24.13
C ASN A 117 -2.48 14.14 -24.27
N HIS A 118 -1.16 14.03 -24.11
CA HIS A 118 -0.47 12.74 -24.13
C HIS A 118 -1.04 11.76 -23.07
N PRO A 119 -1.27 10.46 -23.38
CA PRO A 119 -1.89 9.50 -22.45
C PRO A 119 -1.18 9.33 -21.10
N ARG A 120 0.11 9.71 -21.04
CA ARG A 120 0.93 9.62 -19.81
C ARG A 120 1.02 10.90 -18.99
N SER A 121 0.41 12.00 -19.43
CA SER A 121 0.53 13.28 -18.71
C SER A 121 0.01 13.16 -17.28
N ALA A 122 -1.16 12.53 -17.09
CA ALA A 122 -1.74 12.30 -15.76
C ALA A 122 -0.82 11.46 -14.85
N LEU A 123 -0.23 10.38 -15.38
CA LEU A 123 0.72 9.57 -14.61
C LEU A 123 1.97 10.37 -14.23
N LEU A 124 2.52 11.16 -15.15
CA LEU A 124 3.73 11.96 -14.91
C LEU A 124 3.49 13.00 -13.83
N GLU A 125 2.31 13.63 -13.82
CA GLU A 125 1.88 14.54 -12.74
C GLU A 125 1.76 13.81 -11.40
N GLN A 126 1.28 12.56 -11.38
CA GLN A 126 1.16 11.80 -10.14
C GLN A 126 2.51 11.36 -9.56
N ILE A 127 3.50 11.06 -10.40
CA ILE A 127 4.80 10.52 -9.96
C ILE A 127 5.89 11.58 -9.82
N ILE A 128 5.60 12.85 -10.15
CA ILE A 128 6.57 13.93 -10.06
C ILE A 128 7.09 14.10 -8.64
N SER A 129 8.33 14.55 -8.51
CA SER A 129 8.95 14.90 -7.23
C SER A 129 8.05 15.87 -6.44
N LYS A 130 7.90 15.59 -5.14
CA LYS A 130 7.01 16.33 -4.21
C LYS A 130 5.52 16.21 -4.55
N SER A 131 5.11 15.12 -5.18
CA SER A 131 3.69 14.77 -5.35
C SER A 131 3.01 14.54 -3.99
N ASP A 132 1.97 15.32 -3.69
CA ASP A 132 1.15 15.17 -2.48
C ASP A 132 0.49 13.78 -2.44
N LEU A 133 0.06 13.26 -3.59
CA LEU A 133 -0.51 11.92 -3.71
C LEU A 133 0.46 10.86 -3.18
N LEU A 134 1.75 10.95 -3.56
CA LEU A 134 2.77 10.03 -3.09
C LEU A 134 3.12 10.24 -1.62
N ALA A 135 3.09 11.48 -1.14
CA ALA A 135 3.31 11.79 0.27
C ALA A 135 2.23 11.14 1.16
N PHE A 136 0.95 11.27 0.82
CA PHE A 136 -0.14 10.60 1.52
C PHE A 136 -0.02 9.08 1.42
N GLN A 137 0.22 8.56 0.21
CA GLN A 137 0.38 7.13 -0.01
C GLN A 137 1.54 6.55 0.82
N LEU A 138 2.64 7.27 0.98
CA LEU A 138 3.77 6.85 1.81
C LEU A 138 3.40 6.77 3.29
N VAL A 139 2.64 7.74 3.81
CA VAL A 139 2.15 7.71 5.19
C VAL A 139 1.27 6.48 5.42
N ASP A 140 0.30 6.25 4.54
CA ASP A 140 -0.58 5.08 4.61
C ASP A 140 0.23 3.80 4.52
N PHE A 141 1.13 3.69 3.55
CA PHE A 141 1.93 2.50 3.35
C PHE A 141 2.78 2.15 4.58
N ARG A 142 3.42 3.14 5.20
CA ARG A 142 4.16 2.96 6.47
C ARG A 142 3.26 2.43 7.58
N ASN A 143 2.02 2.91 7.66
CA ASN A 143 1.06 2.45 8.66
C ASN A 143 0.58 1.01 8.41
N LEU A 144 0.42 0.63 7.15
CA LEU A 144 -0.08 -0.68 6.75
C LEU A 144 0.92 -1.82 6.92
N ILE A 145 2.22 -1.53 6.85
CA ILE A 145 3.29 -2.54 6.92
C ILE A 145 3.97 -2.59 8.29
N ARG A 146 3.35 -2.04 9.35
CA ARG A 146 3.95 -1.92 10.68
C ARG A 146 4.38 -3.25 11.32
N ASP A 147 3.82 -4.37 10.88
CA ASP A 147 4.13 -5.71 11.36
C ASP A 147 5.01 -6.51 10.38
N GLN A 148 5.57 -5.86 9.37
CA GLN A 148 6.38 -6.45 8.31
C GLN A 148 7.81 -5.91 8.36
N LYS A 149 8.79 -6.73 7.97
CA LYS A 149 10.15 -6.27 7.70
C LYS A 149 10.30 -5.89 6.24
N VAL A 150 10.96 -4.77 6.01
CA VAL A 150 11.29 -4.24 4.69
C VAL A 150 12.79 -4.22 4.51
N VAL A 151 13.25 -4.58 3.32
CA VAL A 151 14.64 -4.41 2.91
C VAL A 151 14.66 -3.40 1.78
N SER A 152 15.19 -2.21 2.05
CA SER A 152 15.26 -1.11 1.10
C SER A 152 16.68 -0.99 0.53
N PHE A 153 16.81 -1.27 -0.76
CA PHE A 153 18.03 -1.07 -1.52
C PHE A 153 18.01 0.32 -2.16
N TYR A 154 19.04 1.12 -1.90
CA TYR A 154 19.18 2.45 -2.47
C TYR A 154 20.52 2.60 -3.18
N GLU A 155 20.56 3.49 -4.16
CA GLU A 155 21.74 3.70 -4.96
C GLU A 155 22.76 4.63 -4.32
N MET A 156 24.00 4.51 -4.76
CA MET A 156 25.10 5.42 -4.40
C MET A 156 25.67 6.18 -5.61
N VAL A 157 25.28 5.81 -6.84
CA VAL A 157 25.80 6.40 -8.08
C VAL A 157 24.67 7.15 -8.80
N PRO A 158 24.86 8.44 -9.16
CA PRO A 158 23.86 9.18 -9.90
C PRO A 158 23.64 8.61 -11.30
N THR A 159 22.43 8.76 -11.82
CA THR A 159 22.04 8.25 -13.13
C THR A 159 22.27 9.31 -14.20
N ARG A 160 22.63 8.92 -15.43
CA ARG A 160 22.71 9.89 -16.54
C ARG A 160 21.34 10.29 -17.07
N GLN A 161 21.19 11.58 -17.42
CA GLN A 161 20.01 12.15 -18.07
C GLN A 161 19.78 11.57 -19.46
N LEU A 162 18.51 11.54 -19.88
CA LEU A 162 18.14 11.13 -21.23
C LEU A 162 18.42 12.26 -22.22
N GLN A 163 19.21 11.94 -23.25
CA GLN A 163 19.53 12.85 -24.34
C GLN A 163 19.07 12.24 -25.65
N PHE A 164 18.46 13.07 -26.51
CA PHE A 164 18.06 12.68 -27.84
C PHE A 164 19.27 12.61 -28.76
N GLN A 165 19.56 11.42 -29.30
CA GLN A 165 20.76 11.18 -30.09
C GLN A 165 20.44 11.28 -31.60
N ASP A 166 20.24 12.52 -32.07
CA ASP A 166 20.04 12.92 -33.46
C ASP A 166 18.79 12.36 -34.20
N SER A 167 18.35 13.14 -35.20
CA SER A 167 17.22 12.93 -36.09
C SER A 167 17.23 11.60 -36.86
N GLU A 168 18.41 11.03 -37.12
CA GLU A 168 18.57 9.77 -37.84
C GLU A 168 18.25 8.53 -36.98
N SER A 169 18.67 8.51 -35.71
CA SER A 169 18.55 7.32 -34.86
C SER A 169 17.22 7.26 -34.09
N ARG A 170 16.53 8.40 -33.94
CA ARG A 170 15.28 8.56 -33.14
C ARG A 170 15.34 7.88 -31.78
N ARG A 171 16.53 7.79 -31.17
CA ARG A 171 16.76 7.04 -29.94
C ARG A 171 17.20 7.95 -28.81
N TRP A 172 16.51 7.79 -27.69
CA TRP A 172 16.89 8.39 -26.41
C TRP A 172 17.90 7.49 -25.70
N ARG A 173 18.98 8.07 -25.18
CA ARG A 173 19.98 7.35 -24.37
C ARG A 173 20.35 8.13 -23.13
N ARG A 174 20.72 7.41 -22.06
CA ARG A 174 21.26 7.98 -20.82
C ARG A 174 22.72 8.43 -21.02
N ALA A 175 22.92 9.49 -21.79
CA ALA A 175 24.24 9.99 -22.18
C ALA A 175 24.53 11.42 -21.68
N GLY A 176 23.50 12.13 -21.20
CA GLY A 176 23.63 13.49 -20.69
C GLY A 176 24.29 13.56 -19.31
N ASP A 177 24.10 14.71 -18.66
CA ASP A 177 24.68 15.00 -17.35
C ASP A 177 24.15 14.07 -16.25
N PHE A 178 24.89 14.00 -15.14
CA PHE A 178 24.48 13.21 -13.99
C PHE A 178 23.31 13.88 -13.25
N VAL A 179 22.28 13.09 -12.96
CA VAL A 179 21.10 13.50 -12.20
C VAL A 179 20.76 12.46 -11.14
N THR A 180 20.33 12.95 -9.99
CA THR A 180 19.71 12.12 -8.96
C THR A 180 18.23 11.94 -9.29
N ALA A 181 17.89 10.88 -10.04
CA ALA A 181 16.51 10.64 -10.48
C ALA A 181 15.52 10.50 -9.29
N VAL A 182 15.97 9.88 -8.21
CA VAL A 182 15.28 9.64 -6.94
C VAL A 182 16.29 9.89 -5.83
N ASP A 183 15.98 10.82 -4.93
CA ASP A 183 16.79 11.09 -3.75
C ASP A 183 16.85 9.87 -2.81
N ALA A 184 17.94 9.71 -2.06
CA ALA A 184 18.08 8.61 -1.09
C ALA A 184 16.95 8.62 -0.04
N ASP A 185 16.51 9.81 0.40
CA ASP A 185 15.38 9.98 1.32
C ASP A 185 14.03 9.64 0.67
N SER A 186 13.92 9.73 -0.67
CA SER A 186 12.75 9.23 -1.42
C SER A 186 12.79 7.71 -1.59
N ALA A 187 13.99 7.11 -1.68
CA ALA A 187 14.20 5.67 -1.84
C ALA A 187 13.97 4.85 -0.57
N LEU A 188 13.89 5.50 0.60
CA LEU A 188 13.78 4.87 1.92
C LEU A 188 12.42 5.17 2.56
N LEU A 189 11.92 4.22 3.33
CA LEU A 189 10.70 4.39 4.12
C LEU A 189 10.95 5.13 5.42
N GLN A 190 12.20 5.37 5.83
CA GLN A 190 12.57 6.03 7.08
C GLN A 190 11.93 5.36 8.30
N LEU A 191 11.85 4.03 8.27
CA LEU A 191 11.39 3.24 9.41
C LEU A 191 12.57 2.93 10.34
N PRO A 192 12.30 2.57 11.62
CA PRO A 192 13.34 2.12 12.53
C PRO A 192 14.13 0.93 11.96
N ASP A 193 15.41 0.80 12.33
CA ASP A 193 16.29 -0.25 11.81
C ASP A 193 15.84 -1.68 12.19
N SER A 194 14.96 -1.82 13.19
CA SER A 194 14.32 -3.09 13.51
C SER A 194 13.31 -3.56 12.45
N MET A 195 12.84 -2.63 11.61
CA MET A 195 11.79 -2.82 10.61
C MET A 195 12.29 -2.64 9.18
N GLU A 196 13.22 -1.70 8.93
CA GLU A 196 13.76 -1.43 7.60
C GLU A 196 15.29 -1.60 7.57
N ASP A 197 15.74 -2.65 6.89
CA ASP A 197 17.13 -2.85 6.54
C ASP A 197 17.47 -1.95 5.34
N LYS A 198 18.35 -0.96 5.54
CA LYS A 198 18.75 0.02 4.52
C LYS A 198 20.08 -0.42 3.90
N ILE A 199 20.08 -0.87 2.65
CA ILE A 199 21.24 -1.47 1.99
C ILE A 199 21.72 -0.58 0.84
N PRO A 200 22.88 0.10 0.96
CA PRO A 200 23.45 0.86 -0.15
C PRO A 200 24.06 -0.08 -1.20
N LEU A 201 23.81 0.23 -2.47
CA LEU A 201 24.41 -0.44 -3.63
C LEU A 201 25.19 0.55 -4.50
N ASP A 202 26.40 0.16 -4.87
CA ASP A 202 27.26 0.90 -5.80
C ASP A 202 26.81 0.68 -7.26
N ALA A 203 25.64 1.23 -7.57
CA ALA A 203 24.97 1.15 -8.86
C ALA A 203 24.06 2.36 -9.04
N ASP A 204 23.67 2.68 -10.27
CA ASP A 204 22.68 3.72 -10.59
C ASP A 204 21.23 3.19 -10.67
N HIS A 205 20.24 4.04 -10.98
CA HIS A 205 18.81 3.67 -11.04
C HIS A 205 18.58 2.46 -11.93
N SER A 206 19.29 2.49 -13.06
CA SER A 206 19.03 1.62 -14.18
C SER A 206 19.74 0.29 -14.02
N MET A 207 20.74 0.23 -13.15
CA MET A 207 21.62 -0.91 -12.91
C MET A 207 21.43 -1.56 -11.54
N ILE A 208 20.74 -0.93 -10.58
CA ILE A 208 20.58 -1.45 -9.20
C ILE A 208 19.95 -2.86 -9.11
N VAL A 209 19.18 -3.26 -10.13
CA VAL A 209 18.59 -4.60 -10.24
C VAL A 209 19.23 -5.49 -11.32
N LYS A 210 20.25 -4.98 -12.03
CA LYS A 210 20.93 -5.68 -13.12
C LYS A 210 22.30 -6.15 -12.65
N PHE A 211 22.30 -7.21 -11.86
CA PHE A 211 23.52 -7.76 -11.29
C PHE A 211 24.38 -8.43 -12.36
N ASP A 212 25.65 -8.02 -12.46
CA ASP A 212 26.58 -8.54 -13.47
C ASP A 212 26.90 -10.04 -13.26
N ASN A 213 26.89 -10.50 -12.01
CA ASN A 213 27.17 -11.89 -11.66
C ASN A 213 26.62 -12.26 -10.27
N LYS A 214 26.64 -13.56 -9.96
CA LYS A 214 26.15 -14.15 -8.70
C LYS A 214 26.93 -13.75 -7.44
N ASN A 215 28.10 -13.14 -7.59
CA ASN A 215 28.93 -12.65 -6.48
C ASN A 215 28.71 -11.15 -6.24
N ASN A 216 27.88 -10.48 -7.05
CA ASN A 216 27.53 -9.08 -6.81
C ASN A 216 26.89 -8.93 -5.43
N ARG A 217 27.35 -7.92 -4.67
CA ARG A 217 26.89 -7.68 -3.30
C ARG A 217 25.36 -7.54 -3.21
N GLY A 218 24.75 -6.78 -4.11
CA GLY A 218 23.30 -6.60 -4.15
C GLY A 218 22.55 -7.91 -4.40
N TYR A 219 23.04 -8.73 -5.33
CA TYR A 219 22.47 -10.05 -5.59
C TYR A 219 22.56 -10.96 -4.35
N THR A 220 23.75 -11.05 -3.74
CA THR A 220 23.96 -11.91 -2.57
C THR A 220 23.11 -11.48 -1.37
N SER A 221 23.05 -10.17 -1.09
CA SER A 221 22.21 -9.61 -0.04
C SER A 221 20.72 -9.92 -0.26
N ALA A 222 20.21 -9.69 -1.48
CA ALA A 222 18.82 -9.97 -1.81
C ALA A 222 18.50 -11.47 -1.67
N ARG A 223 19.36 -12.34 -2.21
CA ARG A 223 19.22 -13.80 -2.12
C ARG A 223 19.18 -14.28 -0.67
N ASP A 224 20.09 -13.78 0.17
CA ASP A 224 20.21 -14.25 1.55
C ASP A 224 19.01 -13.77 2.40
N LYS A 225 18.50 -12.56 2.16
CA LYS A 225 17.24 -12.08 2.75
C LYS A 225 16.03 -12.91 2.31
N ILE A 226 15.94 -13.28 1.03
CA ILE A 226 14.86 -14.14 0.53
C ILE A 226 14.89 -15.52 1.19
N ARG A 227 16.07 -16.12 1.34
CA ARG A 227 16.23 -17.41 2.06
C ARG A 227 15.79 -17.31 3.52
N GLN A 228 16.14 -16.22 4.19
CA GLN A 228 15.68 -15.95 5.55
C GLN A 228 14.16 -15.78 5.60
N PHE A 229 13.55 -15.12 4.62
CA PHE A 229 12.11 -14.93 4.57
C PHE A 229 11.39 -16.25 4.36
N GLU A 230 11.86 -17.09 3.43
CA GLU A 230 11.31 -18.42 3.16
C GLU A 230 11.23 -19.29 4.42
N GLN A 231 12.28 -19.27 5.26
CA GLN A 231 12.34 -20.07 6.49
C GLN A 231 11.34 -19.59 7.55
N ASN A 232 11.16 -18.28 7.71
CA ASN A 232 10.39 -17.70 8.82
C ASN A 232 8.90 -17.48 8.50
N ALA A 233 8.59 -17.24 7.23
CA ALA A 233 7.26 -16.79 6.81
C ALA A 233 6.10 -17.75 7.12
N PRO A 234 6.24 -19.10 6.98
CA PRO A 234 5.13 -20.02 7.23
C PRO A 234 4.52 -19.85 8.63
N ASN A 235 5.36 -19.75 9.66
CA ASN A 235 4.92 -19.63 11.04
C ASN A 235 4.24 -18.28 11.31
N VAL A 236 4.84 -17.19 10.83
CA VAL A 236 4.32 -15.84 11.07
C VAL A 236 3.00 -15.62 10.35
N VAL A 237 2.92 -16.00 9.08
CA VAL A 237 1.69 -15.86 8.29
C VAL A 237 0.58 -16.75 8.84
N ALA A 238 0.88 -18.01 9.20
CA ALA A 238 -0.11 -18.88 9.84
C ALA A 238 -0.65 -18.27 11.15
N ALA A 239 0.23 -17.70 11.99
CA ALA A 239 -0.19 -17.01 13.21
C ALA A 239 -1.08 -15.79 12.94
N ARG A 240 -0.81 -15.00 11.88
CA ARG A 240 -1.69 -13.88 11.49
C ARG A 240 -3.10 -14.35 11.12
N PHE A 241 -3.21 -15.42 10.33
CA PHE A 241 -4.51 -16.00 9.97
C PHE A 241 -5.25 -16.58 11.19
N LEU A 242 -4.54 -17.22 12.13
CA LEU A 242 -5.15 -17.71 13.37
C LEU A 242 -5.67 -16.56 14.25
N ARG A 243 -4.93 -15.47 14.38
CA ARG A 243 -5.36 -14.28 15.13
C ARG A 243 -6.60 -13.64 14.53
N ALA A 244 -6.69 -13.57 13.20
CA ALA A 244 -7.86 -13.02 12.51
C ALA A 244 -9.11 -13.88 12.76
N GLN A 245 -9.00 -15.21 12.68
CA GLN A 245 -10.11 -16.12 12.98
C GLN A 245 -10.56 -16.06 14.44
N ASN A 246 -9.63 -15.81 15.36
CA ASN A 246 -9.90 -15.70 16.79
C ASN A 246 -10.14 -14.25 17.25
N ARG A 247 -10.33 -13.30 16.32
CA ARG A 247 -10.61 -11.92 16.69
C ARG A 247 -11.98 -11.90 17.38
N PRO A 248 -12.07 -11.46 18.65
CA PRO A 248 -13.37 -11.37 19.30
C PRO A 248 -14.24 -10.43 18.48
N LYS A 249 -15.48 -10.86 18.20
CA LYS A 249 -16.47 -9.97 17.60
C LYS A 249 -16.58 -8.73 18.49
N PRO A 250 -16.64 -7.51 17.91
CA PRO A 250 -16.88 -6.33 18.71
C PRO A 250 -18.16 -6.55 19.53
N SER A 251 -18.07 -6.27 20.83
CA SER A 251 -19.17 -6.48 21.77
C SER A 251 -19.59 -5.14 22.35
N SER A 252 -20.81 -4.71 22.04
CA SER A 252 -21.40 -3.47 22.58
C SER A 252 -22.00 -3.71 23.97
N ILE A 253 -21.13 -3.82 24.99
CA ILE A 253 -21.56 -3.92 26.39
C ILE A 253 -21.84 -2.51 26.93
N ILE A 254 -23.12 -2.13 26.97
CA ILE A 254 -23.57 -0.93 27.67
C ILE A 254 -23.79 -1.31 29.14
N ARG A 255 -22.94 -0.78 30.03
CA ARG A 255 -22.96 -1.13 31.47
C ARG A 255 -24.08 -0.47 32.28
N PHE A 256 -24.69 0.59 31.73
CA PHE A 256 -25.74 1.34 32.40
C PHE A 256 -27.08 1.04 31.75
N GLN A 257 -28.14 0.94 32.55
CA GLN A 257 -29.49 0.70 32.06
C GLN A 257 -29.99 1.91 31.26
N ARG A 258 -30.69 1.64 30.15
CA ARG A 258 -31.39 2.69 29.39
C ARG A 258 -32.46 3.32 30.27
N ASP A 259 -32.49 4.64 30.32
CA ASP A 259 -33.53 5.39 31.01
C ASP A 259 -34.78 5.46 30.12
N SER A 260 -35.85 4.78 30.53
CA SER A 260 -37.13 4.78 29.80
C SER A 260 -37.84 6.12 29.81
N SER A 261 -37.42 7.05 30.67
CA SER A 261 -37.97 8.40 30.79
C SER A 261 -37.10 9.47 30.10
N PHE A 262 -36.06 9.07 29.36
CA PHE A 262 -35.23 9.99 28.61
C PHE A 262 -36.06 10.73 27.55
N VAL A 263 -35.99 12.06 27.56
CA VAL A 263 -36.73 12.94 26.63
C VAL A 263 -35.85 14.08 26.13
N GLY A 264 -36.10 14.50 24.88
CA GLY A 264 -35.40 15.63 24.24
C GLY A 264 -33.94 15.33 23.86
N ARG A 265 -33.17 16.39 23.56
CA ARG A 265 -31.75 16.34 23.12
C ARG A 265 -31.52 15.67 21.77
N GLU A 266 -32.54 15.62 20.92
CA GLU A 266 -32.46 15.01 19.60
C GLU A 266 -31.46 15.74 18.70
N ASP A 267 -31.41 17.07 18.80
CA ASP A 267 -30.42 17.94 18.17
C ASP A 267 -28.98 17.51 18.49
N ILE A 268 -28.69 17.25 19.77
CA ILE A 268 -27.37 16.82 20.23
C ILE A 268 -27.08 15.38 19.76
N LEU A 269 -28.06 14.49 19.80
CA LEU A 269 -27.89 13.09 19.39
C LEU A 269 -27.60 12.98 17.89
N VAL A 270 -28.26 13.79 17.06
CA VAL A 270 -27.98 13.90 15.62
C VAL A 270 -26.57 14.45 15.40
N GLU A 271 -26.17 15.52 16.10
CA GLU A 271 -24.82 16.10 15.96
C GLU A 271 -23.71 15.09 16.33
N ILE A 272 -23.94 14.24 17.34
CA ILE A 272 -23.01 13.16 17.69
C ILE A 272 -22.92 12.14 16.53
N GLY A 273 -24.05 11.77 15.95
CA GLY A 273 -24.11 10.87 14.80
C GLY A 273 -23.31 11.40 13.61
N ASP A 274 -23.58 12.65 13.21
CA ASP A 274 -22.90 13.32 12.10
C ASP A 274 -21.38 13.35 12.30
N LYS A 275 -20.91 13.62 13.53
CA LYS A 275 -19.48 13.63 13.86
C LYS A 275 -18.81 12.27 13.76
N PHE A 276 -19.56 11.19 14.04
CA PHE A 276 -19.05 9.83 13.88
C PHE A 276 -19.07 9.39 12.41
N GLU A 277 -20.11 9.75 11.65
CA GLU A 277 -20.22 9.44 10.22
C GLU A 277 -19.16 10.18 9.39
N GLN A 278 -18.92 11.46 9.65
CA GLN A 278 -17.91 12.26 8.94
C GLN A 278 -16.47 11.77 9.20
N ALA A 279 -16.21 11.17 10.37
CA ALA A 279 -14.89 10.72 10.77
C ALA A 279 -14.57 9.26 10.38
N ALA A 280 -15.54 8.51 9.85
CA ALA A 280 -15.41 7.09 9.51
C ALA A 280 -14.34 6.79 8.43
N SER A 281 -13.79 7.83 7.80
CA SER A 281 -12.84 7.71 6.69
C SER A 281 -11.36 7.73 7.08
N GLN A 282 -10.95 8.16 8.29
CA GLN A 282 -9.50 8.31 8.59
C GLN A 282 -9.01 8.09 10.04
N ASP A 283 -9.81 8.01 11.12
CA ASP A 283 -9.23 7.78 12.47
C ASP A 283 -10.27 7.40 13.55
N HIS A 284 -9.81 7.00 14.75
CA HIS A 284 -10.68 6.87 15.94
C HIS A 284 -11.31 8.23 16.30
N SER A 285 -12.59 8.40 15.97
CA SER A 285 -13.34 9.61 16.30
C SER A 285 -13.65 9.70 17.80
N ARG A 286 -13.55 10.92 18.35
CA ARG A 286 -13.80 11.20 19.77
C ARG A 286 -14.71 12.41 19.87
N VAL A 287 -15.83 12.23 20.57
CA VAL A 287 -16.78 13.31 20.88
C VAL A 287 -16.75 13.57 22.39
N ALA A 288 -16.69 14.84 22.78
CA ALA A 288 -16.75 15.25 24.17
C ALA A 288 -18.08 15.98 24.44
N LEU A 289 -18.84 15.50 25.43
CA LEU A 289 -20.04 16.18 25.94
C LEU A 289 -19.64 17.12 27.08
N VAL A 290 -19.89 18.42 26.90
CA VAL A 290 -19.53 19.48 27.87
C VAL A 290 -20.77 20.21 28.37
N GLY A 291 -20.75 20.66 29.63
CA GLY A 291 -21.87 21.38 30.24
C GLY A 291 -21.89 21.30 31.76
N LEU A 292 -22.76 22.10 32.38
CA LEU A 292 -22.91 22.20 33.83
C LEU A 292 -23.25 20.85 34.51
N GLY A 293 -23.00 20.76 35.82
CA GLY A 293 -23.41 19.61 36.62
C GLY A 293 -24.91 19.36 36.53
N GLY A 294 -25.34 18.10 36.45
CA GLY A 294 -26.77 17.73 36.40
C GLY A 294 -27.47 17.92 35.06
N ILE A 295 -26.84 18.49 34.03
CA ILE A 295 -27.51 18.78 32.74
C ILE A 295 -27.85 17.54 31.88
N GLY A 296 -27.49 16.33 32.34
CA GLY A 296 -27.83 15.07 31.65
C GLY A 296 -26.78 14.52 30.68
N LYS A 297 -25.52 14.99 30.70
CA LYS A 297 -24.43 14.52 29.80
C LYS A 297 -24.28 13.00 29.77
N SER A 298 -24.27 12.36 30.94
CA SER A 298 -24.15 10.90 31.05
C SER A 298 -25.37 10.19 30.43
N GLN A 299 -26.57 10.75 30.60
CA GLN A 299 -27.78 10.16 30.01
C GLN A 299 -27.78 10.28 28.49
N ILE A 300 -27.30 11.40 27.93
CA ILE A 300 -27.11 11.55 26.48
C ILE A 300 -26.14 10.49 25.94
N ALA A 301 -25.03 10.25 26.62
CA ALA A 301 -24.06 9.22 26.21
C ALA A 301 -24.64 7.80 26.27
N ILE A 302 -25.41 7.50 27.33
CA ILE A 302 -26.08 6.20 27.48
C ILE A 302 -27.11 6.01 26.37
N GLU A 303 -27.99 6.99 26.16
CA GLU A 303 -29.02 6.92 25.11
C GLU A 303 -28.42 6.79 23.71
N ASN A 304 -27.36 7.56 23.40
CA ASN A 304 -26.65 7.44 22.13
C ASN A 304 -26.08 6.02 21.92
N ALA A 305 -25.49 5.42 22.96
CA ALA A 305 -24.97 4.06 22.88
C ALA A 305 -26.08 3.02 22.62
N TYR A 306 -27.25 3.17 23.25
CA TYR A 306 -28.39 2.29 23.01
C TYR A 306 -28.92 2.43 21.58
N ARG A 307 -29.07 3.66 21.08
CA ARG A 307 -29.50 3.93 19.71
C ARG A 307 -28.51 3.38 18.68
N ALA A 308 -27.21 3.57 18.89
CA ALA A 308 -26.16 3.02 18.02
C ALA A 308 -26.20 1.48 17.97
N ARG A 309 -26.47 0.83 19.11
CA ARG A 309 -26.63 -0.64 19.16
C ARG A 309 -27.91 -1.11 18.45
N GLU A 310 -28.98 -0.33 18.50
CA GLU A 310 -30.24 -0.65 17.81
C GLU A 310 -30.13 -0.45 16.30
N SER A 311 -29.45 0.60 15.84
CA SER A 311 -29.23 0.88 14.42
C SER A 311 -28.18 -0.03 13.78
N ALA A 312 -27.17 -0.46 14.54
CA ALA A 312 -26.09 -1.31 14.08
C ALA A 312 -25.75 -2.42 15.11
N PRO A 313 -26.60 -3.45 15.23
CA PRO A 313 -26.45 -4.51 16.24
C PRO A 313 -25.23 -5.43 16.04
N GLN A 314 -24.49 -5.26 14.94
CA GLN A 314 -23.30 -6.03 14.57
C GLN A 314 -21.97 -5.27 14.84
N THR A 315 -22.04 -4.00 15.27
CA THR A 315 -20.89 -3.16 15.69
C THR A 315 -20.80 -3.04 17.21
#